data_AF-A0A965A3P1-F1
#
_entry.id   AF-A0A965A3P1-F1
#
_cell.length_a   1.000
_cell.length_b   1.000
_cell.length_c   1.000
_cell.angle_alpha   90.00
_cell.angle_beta   90.00
_cell.angle_gamma   90.00
#
_symmetry.space_group_name_H-M   'P 1'
#
loop_
_entity.id
_entity.type
_entity.pdbx_description
1 polymer ?
#
loop_
_entity_poly.entity_id
_entity_poly.type
_entity_poly.pdbx_seq_one_letter_code
_entity_poly.pdbx_strand_id
1 'polypeptide(L)'
;MSDKINFIVRLFENWGGDSYSELVSQTAHAEQCAALAAAYGADDSLVIAALLHDLGHLLVLDANAGRAQLDSDDEHEAIGARELSRIFGPNVAGPVALHVAAKRYLCATDAAYH
;
A
#
# COMPACT_ATOMS: atom_id res chain seq x y z
N MET A 1 17.56 11.63 7.45
CA MET A 1 16.25 11.18 6.92
C MET A 1 15.16 11.73 7.86
N SER A 2 14.01 12.19 7.35
CA SER A 2 12.92 12.72 8.19
C SER A 2 12.32 11.63 9.09
N ASP A 3 11.88 11.99 10.31
CA ASP A 3 11.25 11.05 11.27
C ASP A 3 10.05 10.32 10.66
N LYS A 4 9.29 11.00 9.79
CA LYS A 4 8.15 10.39 9.06
C LYS A 4 8.57 9.29 8.09
N ILE A 5 9.73 9.45 7.44
CA ILE A 5 10.27 8.45 6.52
C ILE A 5 10.85 7.29 7.32
N ASN A 6 11.56 7.55 8.42
CA ASN A 6 12.06 6.51 9.31
C ASN A 6 10.92 5.65 9.87
N PHE A 7 9.77 6.26 10.17
CA PHE A 7 8.57 5.54 10.59
C PHE A 7 8.12 4.52 9.54
N ILE A 8 8.00 4.91 8.27
CA ILE A 8 7.63 4.00 7.17
C ILE A 8 8.67 2.90 6.99
N VAL A 9 9.97 3.25 7.02
CA VAL A 9 11.06 2.27 6.90
C VAL A 9 10.95 1.20 7.99
N ARG A 10 10.72 1.59 9.25
CA ARG A 10 10.54 0.63 10.36
C ARG A 10 9.35 -0.30 10.16
N LEU A 11 8.25 0.17 9.55
CA LEU A 11 7.10 -0.69 9.29
C LEU A 11 7.49 -1.81 8.32
N PHE A 12 8.23 -1.50 7.25
CA PHE A 12 8.74 -2.51 6.33
C PHE A 12 9.82 -3.40 6.96
N GLU A 13 10.68 -2.87 7.83
CA GLU A 13 11.68 -3.68 8.56
C GLU A 13 11.01 -4.69 9.50
N ASN A 14 9.94 -4.29 10.19
CA ASN A 14 9.26 -5.14 11.17
C ASN A 14 8.29 -6.14 10.53
N TRP A 15 7.55 -5.70 9.50
CA TRP A 15 6.37 -6.41 8.99
C TRP A 15 6.45 -6.72 7.49
N GLY A 16 7.44 -6.18 6.78
CA GLY A 16 7.59 -6.33 5.33
C GLY A 16 7.92 -7.76 4.86
N GLY A 17 8.43 -8.59 5.77
CA GLY A 17 8.70 -10.01 5.55
C GLY A 17 7.48 -10.92 5.71
N ASP A 18 6.38 -10.41 6.28
CA ASP A 18 5.16 -11.20 6.46
C ASP A 18 4.50 -11.48 5.10
N SER A 19 3.85 -12.64 5.01
CA SER A 19 3.15 -13.06 3.79
C SER A 19 2.06 -12.04 3.45
N TYR A 20 2.10 -11.55 2.22
CA TYR A 20 0.93 -10.95 1.59
C TYR A 20 -0.01 -12.08 1.11
N SER A 21 -1.26 -11.78 0.75
CA SER A 21 -2.22 -12.78 0.25
C SER A 21 -1.72 -13.56 -0.99
N GLU A 22 -0.68 -13.07 -1.64
CA GLU A 22 -0.02 -13.63 -2.81
C GLU A 22 1.29 -14.29 -2.35
N LEU A 23 1.89 -15.21 -3.11
CA LEU A 23 3.08 -16.00 -2.72
C LEU A 23 4.38 -15.15 -2.55
N VAL A 24 4.26 -13.88 -2.20
CA VAL A 24 5.29 -12.87 -2.02
C VAL A 24 5.12 -12.17 -0.67
N SER A 25 6.19 -11.55 -0.17
CA SER A 25 6.12 -10.72 1.04
C SER A 25 5.54 -9.34 0.74
N GLN A 26 5.08 -8.64 1.78
CA GLN A 26 4.63 -7.24 1.70
C GLN A 26 5.66 -6.33 1.02
N THR A 27 6.95 -6.44 1.39
CA THR A 27 8.03 -5.66 0.75
C THR A 27 8.19 -6.02 -0.72
N ALA A 28 8.18 -7.31 -1.06
CA ALA A 28 8.38 -7.75 -2.45
C ALA A 28 7.26 -7.25 -3.37
N HIS A 29 6.01 -7.32 -2.92
CA HIS A 29 4.86 -6.76 -3.62
C HIS A 29 5.01 -5.24 -3.84
N ALA A 30 5.26 -4.50 -2.76
CA ALA A 30 5.44 -3.05 -2.78
C ALA A 30 6.55 -2.61 -3.75
N GLU A 31 7.72 -3.24 -3.68
CA GLU A 31 8.87 -2.92 -4.54
C GLU A 31 8.58 -3.22 -6.02
N GLN A 32 7.90 -4.33 -6.32
CA GLN A 32 7.52 -4.67 -7.70
C GLN A 32 6.54 -3.65 -8.27
N CYS A 33 5.50 -3.25 -7.53
CA CYS A 33 4.56 -2.22 -7.97
C CYS A 33 5.27 -0.89 -8.25
N ALA A 34 6.15 -0.44 -7.36
CA ALA A 34 6.90 0.79 -7.52
C ALA A 34 7.87 0.74 -8.71
N ALA A 35 8.60 -0.37 -8.86
CA ALA A 35 9.54 -0.57 -9.96
C ALA A 35 8.84 -0.56 -11.32
N LEU A 36 7.66 -1.20 -11.42
CA LEU A 36 6.85 -1.15 -12.63
C LEU A 36 6.36 0.27 -12.92
N ALA A 37 5.81 0.98 -11.93
CA ALA A 37 5.38 2.36 -12.13
C ALA A 37 6.51 3.25 -12.68
N ALA A 38 7.71 3.13 -12.09
CA ALA A 38 8.89 3.85 -12.56
C ALA A 38 9.31 3.44 -13.98
N ALA A 39 9.31 2.15 -14.30
CA ALA A 39 9.67 1.65 -15.62
C ALA A 39 8.71 2.13 -16.73
N TYR A 40 7.45 2.37 -16.40
CA TYR A 40 6.45 2.94 -17.30
C TYR A 40 6.43 4.49 -17.32
N GLY A 41 7.38 5.14 -16.65
CA GLY A 41 7.54 6.60 -16.69
C GLY A 41 6.50 7.37 -15.88
N ALA A 42 5.91 6.73 -14.86
CA ALA A 42 5.06 7.42 -13.89
C ALA A 42 5.83 8.53 -13.17
N ASP A 43 5.12 9.57 -12.74
CA ASP A 43 5.72 10.59 -11.88
C ASP A 43 6.05 10.05 -10.48
N ASP A 44 6.94 10.74 -9.77
CA ASP A 44 7.40 10.34 -8.43
C ASP A 44 6.26 10.10 -7.44
N SER A 45 5.16 10.87 -7.54
CA SER A 45 4.04 10.72 -6.62
C SER A 45 3.27 9.42 -6.86
N LEU A 46 3.09 9.02 -8.11
CA LEU A 46 2.49 7.74 -8.45
C LEU A 46 3.42 6.55 -8.15
N VAL A 47 4.74 6.71 -8.32
CA VAL A 47 5.72 5.70 -7.89
C VAL A 47 5.67 5.48 -6.37
N ILE A 48 5.62 6.56 -5.59
CA ILE A 48 5.46 6.49 -4.13
C ILE A 48 4.10 5.89 -3.76
N ALA A 49 3.03 6.25 -4.45
CA ALA A 49 1.71 5.68 -4.20
C ALA A 49 1.68 4.18 -4.47
N ALA A 50 2.30 3.72 -5.56
CA ALA A 50 2.41 2.30 -5.89
C ALA A 50 3.21 1.53 -4.82
N LEU A 51 4.31 2.11 -4.32
CA LEU A 51 5.09 1.52 -3.23
C LEU A 51 4.29 1.39 -1.93
N LEU A 52 3.40 2.35 -1.64
CA LEU A 52 2.77 2.49 -0.32
C LEU A 52 1.27 2.19 -0.30
N HIS A 53 0.69 1.69 -1.39
CA HIS A 53 -0.76 1.49 -1.47
C HIS A 53 -1.30 0.53 -0.41
N ASP A 54 -0.49 -0.46 0.00
CA ASP A 54 -0.84 -1.44 1.03
C ASP A 54 -0.24 -1.13 2.41
N LEU A 55 0.30 0.08 2.65
CA LEU A 55 0.86 0.47 3.95
C LEU A 55 -0.13 0.29 5.11
N GLY A 56 -1.44 0.37 4.83
CA GLY A 56 -2.50 0.11 5.80
C GLY A 56 -2.36 -1.23 6.51
N HIS A 57 -1.99 -2.30 5.81
CA HIS A 57 -1.79 -3.62 6.42
C HIS A 57 -0.63 -3.61 7.43
N LEU A 58 0.49 -2.94 7.11
CA LEU A 58 1.62 -2.83 8.03
C LEU A 58 1.26 -2.02 9.27
N LEU A 59 0.44 -0.98 9.13
CA LEU A 59 -0.08 -0.19 10.25
C LEU A 59 -0.99 -1.02 11.17
N VAL A 60 -1.83 -1.88 10.59
CA VAL A 60 -2.69 -2.81 11.34
C VAL A 60 -1.85 -3.84 12.08
N LEU A 61 -0.82 -4.40 11.44
CA LEU A 61 0.12 -5.32 12.09
C LEU A 61 0.86 -4.65 13.25
N ASP A 62 1.38 -3.44 13.05
CA ASP A 62 2.10 -2.68 14.08
C ASP A 62 1.19 -2.38 15.29
N ALA A 63 -0.03 -1.93 15.04
CA ALA A 63 -1.01 -1.64 16.10
C ALA A 63 -1.43 -2.89 16.89
N ASN A 64 -1.43 -4.07 16.25
CA ASN A 64 -1.86 -5.32 16.85
C ASN A 64 -0.69 -6.23 17.28
N ALA A 65 0.53 -5.70 17.34
CA ALA A 65 1.74 -6.46 17.67
C ALA A 65 1.91 -7.75 16.85
N GLY A 66 1.68 -7.65 15.53
CA GLY A 66 1.84 -8.73 14.56
C GLY A 66 0.66 -9.70 14.43
N ARG A 67 -0.46 -9.42 15.10
CA ARG A 67 -1.68 -10.25 14.95
C ARG A 67 -2.50 -9.76 13.76
N ALA A 68 -2.48 -10.52 12.67
CA ALA A 68 -3.35 -10.28 11.52
C ALA A 68 -4.83 -10.46 11.92
N GLN A 69 -5.68 -9.48 11.59
CA GLN A 69 -7.13 -9.68 11.59
C GLN A 69 -7.54 -10.27 10.25
N LEU A 70 -7.54 -11.59 10.16
CA LEU A 70 -7.77 -12.35 8.91
C LEU A 70 -9.23 -12.28 8.41
N ASP A 71 -10.15 -11.77 9.21
CA ASP A 71 -11.60 -11.98 9.03
C ASP A 71 -12.39 -10.68 8.78
N SER A 72 -11.72 -9.53 8.76
CA SER A 72 -12.35 -8.23 8.49
C SER A 72 -11.61 -7.53 7.35
N ASP A 73 -12.37 -7.03 6.38
CA ASP A 73 -11.92 -5.96 5.49
C ASP A 73 -11.39 -4.83 6.39
N ASP A 74 -10.07 -4.68 6.47
CA ASP A 74 -9.39 -3.82 7.42
C ASP A 74 -9.39 -2.35 6.96
N GLU A 75 -10.11 -2.05 5.86
CA GLU A 75 -10.15 -0.74 5.20
C GLU A 75 -8.73 -0.18 5.04
N HIS A 76 -7.79 -1.05 4.68
CA HIS A 76 -6.36 -0.74 4.66
C HIS A 76 -6.05 0.42 3.71
N GLU A 77 -6.82 0.58 2.64
CA GLU A 77 -6.76 1.71 1.73
C GLU A 77 -7.09 3.03 2.46
N ALA A 78 -8.07 3.04 3.34
CA ALA A 78 -8.49 4.21 4.11
C ALA A 78 -7.49 4.53 5.24
N ILE A 79 -7.00 3.50 5.93
CA ILE A 79 -5.97 3.63 6.98
C ILE A 79 -4.68 4.18 6.38
N GLY A 80 -4.19 3.57 5.30
CA GLY A 80 -2.97 3.98 4.60
C GLY A 80 -3.09 5.39 4.04
N ALA A 81 -4.19 5.70 3.34
CA ALA A 81 -4.39 7.04 2.77
C ALA A 81 -4.43 8.14 3.83
N ARG A 82 -5.08 7.89 4.98
CA ARG A 82 -5.13 8.86 6.08
C ARG A 82 -3.74 9.20 6.58
N GLU A 83 -2.86 8.22 6.77
CA GLU A 83 -1.51 8.46 7.24
C GLU A 83 -0.66 9.17 6.16
N LEU A 84 -0.71 8.67 4.92
CA LEU A 84 0.06 9.22 3.80
C LEU A 84 -0.38 10.65 3.43
N SER A 85 -1.63 11.02 3.66
CA SER A 85 -2.12 12.39 3.43
C SER A 85 -1.33 13.44 4.23
N ARG A 86 -0.84 13.07 5.42
CA ARG A 86 -0.07 13.94 6.33
C ARG A 86 1.42 13.98 5.99
N ILE A 87 1.91 13.03 5.20
CA ILE A 87 3.32 12.86 4.86
C ILE A 87 3.60 13.39 3.45
N PHE A 88 2.78 13.01 2.47
CA PHE A 88 3.02 13.26 1.05
C PHE A 88 1.90 14.06 0.35
N GLY A 89 0.75 14.23 0.99
CA GLY A 89 -0.38 14.98 0.41
C GLY A 89 -1.23 14.16 -0.58
N PRO A 90 -2.14 14.83 -1.30
CA PRO A 90 -3.23 14.17 -2.02
C PRO A 90 -2.80 13.38 -3.26
N ASN A 91 -1.70 13.76 -3.93
CA ASN A 91 -1.24 13.06 -5.12
C ASN A 91 -0.77 11.63 -4.80
N VAL A 92 -0.30 11.38 -3.58
CA VAL A 92 0.02 10.04 -3.09
C VAL A 92 -1.20 9.41 -2.41
N ALA A 93 -1.84 10.13 -1.49
CA ALA A 93 -2.93 9.56 -0.69
C ALA A 93 -4.19 9.23 -1.50
N GLY A 94 -4.47 9.97 -2.59
CA GLY A 94 -5.63 9.77 -3.43
C GLY A 94 -5.63 8.41 -4.14
N PRO A 95 -4.58 8.06 -4.91
CA PRO A 95 -4.46 6.73 -5.49
C PRO A 95 -4.51 5.61 -4.45
N VAL A 96 -3.85 5.78 -3.30
CA VAL A 96 -3.90 4.81 -2.20
C VAL A 96 -5.34 4.61 -1.70
N ALA A 97 -6.10 5.68 -1.46
CA ALA A 97 -7.48 5.58 -0.99
C ALA A 97 -8.42 4.88 -1.98
N LEU A 98 -8.10 4.92 -3.29
CA LEU A 98 -8.98 4.45 -4.34
C LEU A 98 -8.60 3.08 -4.89
N HIS A 99 -7.48 2.48 -4.49
CA HIS A 99 -6.96 1.29 -5.16
C HIS A 99 -7.90 0.06 -5.05
N VAL A 100 -8.59 -0.13 -3.92
CA VAL A 100 -9.64 -1.17 -3.77
C VAL A 100 -10.85 -0.87 -4.67
N ALA A 101 -11.30 0.39 -4.69
CA ALA A 101 -12.39 0.81 -5.56
C ALA A 101 -12.04 0.68 -7.05
N ALA A 102 -10.79 0.96 -7.43
CA ALA A 102 -10.26 0.80 -8.77
C ALA A 102 -10.29 -0.67 -9.21
N LYS A 103 -9.87 -1.60 -8.33
CA LYS A 103 -10.01 -3.04 -8.55
C LYS A 103 -11.48 -3.42 -8.81
N ARG A 104 -12.39 -3.01 -7.93
CA ARG A 104 -13.84 -3.27 -8.07
C ARG A 104 -14.42 -2.70 -9.36
N TYR A 105 -13.98 -1.51 -9.76
CA TYR A 105 -14.39 -0.88 -11.01
C TYR A 105 -13.94 -1.71 -12.21
N LEU A 106 -12.66 -2.10 -12.27
CA LEU A 106 -12.13 -2.91 -13.37
C LEU A 106 -12.84 -4.27 -13.47
N CYS A 107 -13.04 -4.99 -12.36
CA CYS A 107 -13.84 -6.23 -12.35
C CYS A 107 -15.28 -6.03 -12.89
N ALA A 108 -15.85 -4.84 -12.72
CA ALA A 108 -17.22 -4.54 -13.17
C ALA A 108 -17.31 -4.04 -14.62
N THR A 109 -16.27 -3.36 -15.12
CA THR A 109 -16.32 -2.67 -16.42
C THR A 109 -15.45 -3.29 -17.50
N ASP A 110 -14.42 -4.05 -17.13
CA ASP A 110 -13.54 -4.73 -18.06
C ASP A 110 -13.73 -6.25 -17.92
N ALA A 111 -14.38 -6.85 -18.91
CA ALA A 111 -14.65 -8.28 -18.93
C ALA A 111 -13.38 -9.16 -18.98
N ALA A 112 -12.22 -8.59 -19.31
CA ALA A 112 -10.94 -9.30 -19.30
C ALA A 112 -10.23 -9.25 -17.93
N TYR A 113 -10.76 -8.50 -16.96
CA TYR A 113 -10.17 -8.33 -15.63
C TYR A 113 -10.85 -9.28 -14.61
N HIS A 114 -10.05 -10.10 -13.91
CA HIS A 114 -10.52 -11.16 -13.00
C HIS A 114 -9.73 -11.20 -11.70
#